data_AF-A0A9W3A4K6-F1
#
_entry.id   AF-A0A9W3A4K6-F1
#
_cell.length_a   1.000
_cell.length_b   1.000
_cell.length_c   1.000
_cell.angle_alpha   90.00
_cell.angle_beta   90.00
_cell.angle_gamma   90.00
#
_symmetry.space_group_name_H-M   'P 1'
#
loop_
_entity.id
_entity.type
_entity.pdbx_description
1 polymer ?
#
loop_
_entity_poly.entity_id
_entity_poly.type
_entity_poly.pdbx_seq_one_letter_code
_entity_poly.pdbx_strand_id
1 'polypeptide(L)'
;MQCSCAAVALLMLFSLVRVSRSQIEAYGRLRNDLLNRSVAVHKIPPYLDNRNNTNYFDILIVPVDILSIDDIGQSLTVTLYVQFNWSQPDLAWNASNYENLKVVLMDTNSLWKPLVYAIIGIGDSLEMDLPETLDLESQGNLMSRKQYQLTFRCKIDFKKYPFDTQQCLLGFHVMVNSGFGLDIRMQLFLERFTKLFKVGGEWGLDTIKTITVPAQGVIVRDYPALSFTLRRNHLYYVITIIFPLVLTSLMIPLVFLIPASTGEKISYLVAIFTSTAIFLNFICDVMPRGLYEVPYLAVLLIEVLAEGWFAMLASLVVVNRFHSEEKGYKSVKRNPSKSTSSVRKVQVCPAPDMASTAARDKENLADTDKNMFEAPTVLTASSRTNWSTFNVSSTQLDHVFFILFSAVQIFFLLIIFCVLDWL
;
A
#
# COMPACT_ATOMS: atom_id res chain seq x y z
N MET A 1 -21.98 7.41 75.80
CA MET A 1 -21.20 7.90 74.63
C MET A 1 -21.89 7.70 73.27
N GLN A 2 -23.00 6.95 73.13
CA GLN A 2 -23.66 6.71 71.83
C GLN A 2 -24.54 7.86 71.29
N CYS A 3 -25.15 8.71 72.13
CA CYS A 3 -25.98 9.83 71.64
C CYS A 3 -25.19 10.96 70.96
N SER A 4 -23.89 11.12 71.25
CA SER A 4 -23.07 12.19 70.69
C SER A 4 -22.72 11.93 69.22
N CYS A 5 -22.43 10.67 68.84
CA CYS A 5 -22.15 10.32 67.45
C CYS A 5 -23.37 10.48 66.53
N ALA A 6 -24.57 10.15 66.99
CA ALA A 6 -25.79 10.30 66.19
C ALA A 6 -26.14 11.77 65.93
N ALA A 7 -25.95 12.65 66.92
CA ALA A 7 -26.16 14.09 66.77
C ALA A 7 -25.13 14.74 65.83
N VAL A 8 -23.86 14.34 65.93
CA VAL A 8 -22.80 14.81 65.00
C VAL A 8 -23.07 14.31 63.58
N ALA A 9 -23.48 13.04 63.40
CA ALA A 9 -23.82 12.49 62.10
C ALA A 9 -25.02 13.21 61.45
N LEU A 10 -26.06 13.53 62.24
CA LEU A 10 -27.22 14.31 61.76
C LEU A 10 -26.81 15.74 61.37
N LEU A 11 -26.00 16.42 62.18
CA LEU A 11 -25.50 17.77 61.84
C LEU A 11 -24.63 17.76 60.58
N MET A 12 -23.80 16.74 60.40
CA MET A 12 -23.01 16.56 59.19
C MET A 12 -23.91 16.33 57.97
N LEU A 13 -24.93 15.46 58.07
CA LEU A 13 -25.91 15.26 57.00
C LEU A 13 -26.70 16.53 56.67
N PHE A 14 -27.17 17.27 57.67
CA PHE A 14 -27.85 18.56 57.45
C PHE A 14 -26.92 19.60 56.82
N SER A 15 -25.64 19.65 57.21
CA SER A 15 -24.66 20.53 56.60
C SER A 15 -24.39 20.16 55.15
N LEU A 16 -24.26 18.88 54.82
CA LEU A 16 -24.07 18.39 53.46
C LEU A 16 -25.28 18.68 52.57
N VAL A 17 -26.50 18.49 53.08
CA VAL A 17 -27.75 18.80 52.37
C VAL A 17 -27.93 20.32 52.17
N ARG A 18 -27.53 21.15 53.14
CA ARG A 18 -27.55 22.62 52.97
C ARG A 18 -26.52 23.09 51.94
N VAL A 19 -25.30 22.54 51.98
CA VAL A 19 -24.25 22.86 51.02
C VAL A 19 -24.68 22.46 49.61
N SER A 20 -25.25 21.26 49.41
CA SER A 20 -25.72 20.83 48.09
C SER A 20 -26.85 21.72 47.54
N ARG A 21 -27.78 22.16 48.39
CA ARG A 21 -28.88 23.06 47.99
C ARG A 21 -28.38 24.47 47.64
N SER A 22 -27.46 25.02 48.43
CA SER A 22 -26.86 26.34 48.17
C SER A 22 -26.10 26.40 46.84
N GLN A 23 -25.41 25.30 46.48
CA GLN A 23 -24.69 25.20 45.21
C GLN A 23 -25.63 25.14 44.00
N ILE A 24 -26.75 24.41 44.09
CA ILE A 24 -27.76 24.36 43.02
C ILE A 24 -28.38 25.75 42.77
N GLU A 25 -28.71 26.47 43.84
CA GLU A 25 -29.25 27.84 43.75
C GLU A 25 -28.21 28.83 43.20
N ALA A 26 -26.95 28.72 43.59
CA ALA A 26 -25.85 29.51 43.04
C ALA A 26 -25.63 29.22 41.54
N TYR A 27 -25.69 27.95 41.13
CA TYR A 27 -25.57 27.53 39.73
C TYR A 27 -26.69 28.12 38.87
N GLY A 28 -27.95 28.03 39.33
CA GLY A 28 -29.10 28.61 38.63
C GLY A 28 -29.02 30.14 38.49
N ARG A 29 -28.62 30.84 39.56
CA ARG A 29 -28.40 32.30 39.52
C ARG A 29 -27.31 32.68 38.53
N LEU A 30 -26.16 32.02 38.59
CA LEU A 30 -25.05 32.25 37.66
C LEU A 30 -25.48 32.07 36.20
N ARG A 31 -26.17 30.97 35.89
CA ARG A 31 -26.64 30.68 34.52
C ARG A 31 -27.60 31.77 34.02
N ASN A 32 -28.55 32.20 34.86
CA ASN A 32 -29.47 33.27 34.49
C ASN A 32 -28.75 34.61 34.27
N ASP A 33 -27.80 34.95 35.15
CA ASP A 33 -27.00 36.18 35.03
C ASP A 33 -26.18 36.20 33.74
N LEU A 34 -25.58 35.06 33.36
CA LEU A 34 -24.82 34.91 32.13
C LEU A 34 -25.70 35.01 30.88
N LEU A 35 -26.85 34.34 30.87
CA LEU A 35 -27.77 34.35 29.73
C LEU A 35 -28.44 35.72 29.51
N ASN A 36 -28.55 36.55 30.55
CA ASN A 36 -29.08 37.90 30.45
C ASN A 36 -28.04 38.94 29.97
N ARG A 37 -26.76 38.58 29.83
CA ARG A 37 -25.74 39.49 29.29
C ARG A 37 -25.97 39.75 27.80
N SER A 38 -25.72 40.98 27.35
CA SER A 38 -25.90 41.38 25.94
C SER A 38 -25.15 40.46 24.96
N VAL A 39 -23.95 40.02 25.32
CA VAL A 39 -23.12 39.11 24.51
C VAL A 39 -23.78 37.74 24.30
N ALA A 40 -24.46 37.20 25.32
CA ALA A 40 -25.20 35.95 25.22
C ALA A 40 -26.51 36.15 24.44
N VAL A 41 -27.29 37.17 24.79
CA VAL A 41 -28.59 37.50 24.16
C VAL A 41 -28.45 37.72 22.64
N HIS A 42 -27.44 38.48 22.23
CA HIS A 42 -27.21 38.81 20.82
C HIS A 42 -26.20 37.89 20.14
N LYS A 43 -25.64 36.90 20.86
CA LYS A 43 -24.60 35.98 20.37
C LYS A 43 -23.46 36.75 19.70
N ILE A 44 -22.92 37.73 20.41
CA ILE A 44 -21.90 38.63 19.86
C ILE A 44 -20.57 37.86 19.75
N PRO A 45 -19.94 37.84 18.57
CA PRO A 45 -18.61 37.27 18.43
C PRO A 45 -17.57 38.03 19.26
N PRO A 46 -16.59 37.33 19.88
CA PRO A 46 -15.55 37.97 20.68
C PRO A 46 -14.64 38.91 19.89
N TYR A 47 -14.64 38.82 18.55
CA TYR A 47 -13.79 39.64 17.69
C TYR A 47 -14.37 41.01 17.34
N LEU A 48 -15.65 41.26 17.60
CA LEU A 48 -16.25 42.58 17.37
C LEU A 48 -15.92 43.56 18.51
N ASP A 49 -15.53 43.06 19.69
CA ASP A 49 -14.99 43.88 20.76
C ASP A 49 -13.51 44.21 20.43
N ASN A 50 -13.33 45.25 19.61
CA ASN A 50 -12.08 45.68 19.00
C ASN A 50 -11.06 46.23 20.01
N ARG A 51 -10.61 45.41 20.97
CA ARG A 51 -9.61 45.73 21.98
C ARG A 51 -8.26 45.08 21.68
N ASN A 52 -7.61 45.39 20.57
CA ASN A 52 -6.20 45.09 20.28
C ASN A 52 -5.70 43.64 20.50
N ASN A 53 -6.57 42.67 20.77
CA ASN A 53 -6.23 41.32 21.15
C ASN A 53 -6.55 40.40 19.98
N THR A 54 -5.54 39.69 19.47
CA THR A 54 -5.74 38.53 18.61
C THR A 54 -6.53 37.49 19.40
N ASN A 55 -7.72 37.14 18.93
CA ASN A 55 -8.50 36.06 19.51
C ASN A 55 -7.90 34.72 19.07
N TYR A 56 -7.41 33.95 20.04
CA TYR A 56 -6.90 32.61 19.81
C TYR A 56 -8.05 31.62 19.73
N PHE A 57 -7.95 30.70 18.77
CA PHE A 57 -8.86 29.56 18.65
C PHE A 57 -7.99 28.31 18.62
N ASP A 58 -7.93 27.63 19.75
CA ASP A 58 -7.05 26.47 19.88
C ASP A 58 -7.83 25.20 19.57
N ILE A 59 -7.23 24.35 18.75
CA ILE A 59 -7.76 23.04 18.38
C ILE A 59 -6.81 22.00 18.95
N LEU A 60 -7.25 21.32 20.01
CA LEU A 60 -6.53 20.16 20.54
C LEU A 60 -7.11 18.91 19.89
N ILE A 61 -6.24 18.10 19.27
CA ILE A 61 -6.65 16.87 18.59
C ILE A 61 -5.92 15.68 19.19
N VAL A 62 -6.70 14.66 19.53
CA VAL A 62 -6.23 13.35 19.95
C VAL A 62 -6.70 12.33 18.91
N PRO A 63 -5.81 11.82 18.05
CA PRO A 63 -6.14 10.74 17.14
C PRO A 63 -6.52 9.48 17.92
N VAL A 64 -7.67 8.88 17.59
CA VAL A 64 -8.19 7.69 18.27
C VAL A 64 -7.98 6.45 17.42
N ASP A 65 -8.36 6.49 16.14
CA ASP A 65 -8.31 5.33 15.26
C ASP A 65 -8.21 5.73 13.79
N ILE A 66 -7.65 4.85 12.97
CA ILE A 66 -7.74 4.89 11.52
C ILE A 66 -8.68 3.77 11.09
N LEU A 67 -9.92 4.14 10.73
CA LEU A 67 -10.99 3.17 10.48
C LEU A 67 -10.82 2.46 9.14
N SER A 68 -10.52 3.21 8.09
CA SER A 68 -10.38 2.65 6.75
C SER A 68 -9.55 3.56 5.85
N ILE A 69 -8.87 2.91 4.90
CA ILE A 69 -8.18 3.54 3.80
C ILE A 69 -8.76 2.92 2.54
N ASP A 70 -9.39 3.75 1.71
CA ASP A 70 -9.92 3.34 0.43
C ASP A 70 -8.93 3.77 -0.64
N ASP A 71 -8.07 2.84 -1.06
CA ASP A 71 -7.03 3.13 -2.02
C ASP A 71 -7.59 3.41 -3.43
N ILE A 72 -8.75 2.82 -3.75
CA ILE A 72 -9.43 2.99 -5.05
C ILE A 72 -10.18 4.32 -5.07
N GLY A 73 -10.95 4.60 -4.01
CA GLY A 73 -11.69 5.85 -3.82
C GLY A 73 -10.81 7.03 -3.40
N GLN A 74 -9.52 6.80 -3.13
CA GLN A 74 -8.55 7.80 -2.69
C GLN A 74 -9.02 8.58 -1.46
N SER A 75 -9.44 7.85 -0.43
CA SER A 75 -9.96 8.45 0.81
C SER A 75 -9.44 7.77 2.07
N LEU A 76 -9.32 8.55 3.13
CA LEU A 76 -8.89 8.11 4.45
C LEU A 76 -9.99 8.47 5.46
N THR A 77 -10.40 7.51 6.28
CA THR A 77 -11.37 7.71 7.36
C THR A 77 -10.70 7.56 8.71
N VAL A 78 -10.76 8.61 9.52
CA VAL A 78 -10.15 8.68 10.84
C VAL A 78 -11.18 8.99 11.91
N THR A 79 -10.91 8.52 13.13
CA THR A 79 -11.62 8.92 14.34
C THR A 79 -10.71 9.83 15.17
N LEU A 80 -11.17 11.03 15.46
CA LEU A 80 -10.46 12.03 16.24
C LEU A 80 -11.30 12.45 17.43
N TYR A 81 -10.69 12.58 18.60
CA TYR A 81 -11.25 13.36 19.69
C TYR A 81 -10.74 14.78 19.56
N VAL A 82 -11.66 15.73 19.36
CA VAL A 82 -11.33 17.13 19.10
C VAL A 82 -11.89 17.99 20.22
N GLN A 83 -11.04 18.86 20.73
CA GLN A 83 -11.38 19.89 21.69
C GLN A 83 -11.15 21.27 21.07
N PHE A 84 -12.20 22.07 21.00
CA PHE A 84 -12.12 23.48 20.59
C PHE A 84 -12.12 24.37 21.82
N ASN A 85 -11.16 25.29 21.89
CA ASN A 85 -11.06 26.29 22.95
C ASN A 85 -11.07 27.70 22.35
N TRP A 86 -11.89 28.58 22.92
CA TRP A 86 -11.90 30.00 22.59
C TRP A 86 -12.25 30.85 23.81
N SER A 87 -11.89 32.13 23.79
CA SER A 87 -12.14 33.02 24.92
C SER A 87 -13.24 34.03 24.61
N GLN A 88 -14.11 34.26 25.59
CA GLN A 88 -15.12 35.32 25.64
C GLN A 88 -15.04 36.02 27.01
N PRO A 89 -14.15 37.00 27.19
CA PRO A 89 -13.93 37.68 28.47
C PRO A 89 -15.20 38.32 29.05
N ASP A 90 -16.15 38.74 28.21
CA ASP A 90 -17.44 39.31 28.65
C ASP A 90 -18.36 38.31 29.37
N LEU A 91 -18.06 37.01 29.28
CA LEU A 91 -18.74 35.96 30.02
C LEU A 91 -18.03 35.59 31.33
N ALA A 92 -16.91 36.24 31.67
CA ALA A 92 -16.19 35.99 32.92
C ALA A 92 -17.02 36.38 34.16
N TRP A 93 -16.80 35.70 35.27
CA TRP A 93 -17.41 36.04 36.57
C TRP A 93 -16.42 35.79 37.72
N ASN A 94 -16.70 36.41 38.86
CA ASN A 94 -15.96 36.13 40.07
C ASN A 94 -16.56 34.91 40.79
N ALA A 95 -15.83 33.80 40.83
CA ALA A 95 -16.29 32.54 41.43
C ALA A 95 -16.70 32.69 42.90
N SER A 96 -16.09 33.63 43.65
CA SER A 96 -16.44 33.86 45.06
C SER A 96 -17.89 34.30 45.26
N ASN A 97 -18.51 34.90 44.24
CA ASN A 97 -19.90 35.38 44.31
C ASN A 97 -20.92 34.26 44.13
N TYR A 98 -20.48 33.08 43.68
CA TYR A 98 -21.32 31.94 43.34
C TYR A 98 -20.77 30.65 43.95
N GLU A 99 -20.49 30.64 45.27
CA GLU A 99 -20.05 29.45 46.01
C GLU A 99 -18.79 28.77 45.43
N ASN A 100 -17.86 29.57 44.90
CA ASN A 100 -16.64 29.13 44.23
C ASN A 100 -16.87 28.26 42.98
N LEU A 101 -18.01 28.41 42.31
CA LEU A 101 -18.25 27.80 40.99
C LEU A 101 -17.28 28.36 39.96
N LYS A 102 -16.41 27.50 39.44
CA LYS A 102 -15.40 27.84 38.42
C LYS A 102 -15.79 27.44 37.01
N VAL A 103 -16.73 26.51 36.86
CA VAL A 103 -17.17 25.98 35.56
C VAL A 103 -18.70 25.87 35.58
N VAL A 104 -19.33 26.23 34.47
CA VAL A 104 -20.77 26.10 34.25
C VAL A 104 -21.00 25.50 32.87
N LEU A 105 -21.96 24.57 32.76
CA LEU A 105 -22.39 24.02 31.48
C LEU A 105 -23.43 24.95 30.84
N MET A 106 -23.16 25.37 29.62
CA MET A 106 -24.00 26.26 28.83
C MET A 106 -24.50 25.55 27.58
N ASP A 107 -25.74 25.81 27.15
CA ASP A 107 -26.23 25.24 25.90
C ASP A 107 -25.51 25.91 24.73
N THR A 108 -24.97 25.13 23.79
CA THR A 108 -24.17 25.64 22.67
C THR A 108 -24.91 26.67 21.82
N ASN A 109 -26.23 26.52 21.68
CA ASN A 109 -27.06 27.44 20.91
C ASN A 109 -27.48 28.69 21.69
N SER A 110 -27.16 28.80 22.99
CA SER A 110 -27.44 29.99 23.80
C SER A 110 -26.33 31.04 23.72
N LEU A 111 -25.13 30.64 23.30
CA LEU A 111 -23.96 31.51 23.17
C LEU A 111 -23.53 31.64 21.71
N TRP A 112 -22.62 32.57 21.44
CA TRP A 112 -21.92 32.61 20.16
C TRP A 112 -20.99 31.40 20.02
N LYS A 113 -20.93 30.83 18.81
CA LYS A 113 -20.01 29.73 18.49
C LYS A 113 -19.33 29.98 17.14
N PRO A 114 -18.05 29.59 16.98
CA PRO A 114 -17.38 29.66 15.69
C PRO A 114 -17.92 28.60 14.74
N LEU A 115 -17.94 28.92 13.44
CA LEU A 115 -18.19 27.94 12.38
C LEU A 115 -16.85 27.32 11.97
N VAL A 116 -16.61 26.11 12.44
CA VAL A 116 -15.36 25.37 12.17
C VAL A 116 -15.61 24.39 11.03
N TYR A 117 -14.68 24.32 10.09
CA TYR A 117 -14.77 23.44 8.94
C TYR A 117 -13.49 22.63 8.78
N ALA A 118 -13.67 21.32 8.58
CA ALA A 118 -12.60 20.41 8.18
C ALA A 118 -12.48 20.43 6.65
N ILE A 119 -11.27 20.64 6.13
CA ILE A 119 -10.98 20.58 4.70
C ILE A 119 -10.82 19.11 4.33
N ILE A 120 -11.84 18.55 3.70
CA ILE A 120 -11.91 17.12 3.36
C ILE A 120 -11.52 16.85 1.90
N GLY A 121 -11.31 17.88 1.08
CA GLY A 121 -10.83 17.74 -0.29
C GLY A 121 -10.67 19.09 -0.99
N ILE A 122 -10.27 19.04 -2.26
CA ILE A 122 -10.15 20.24 -3.08
C ILE A 122 -11.55 20.83 -3.30
N GLY A 123 -11.77 22.06 -2.82
CA GLY A 123 -13.06 22.74 -2.92
C GLY A 123 -14.18 22.13 -2.07
N ASP A 124 -13.83 21.24 -1.13
CA ASP A 124 -14.79 20.49 -0.33
C ASP A 124 -14.44 20.58 1.16
N SER A 125 -15.42 20.96 1.97
CA SER A 125 -15.24 21.20 3.40
C SER A 125 -16.47 20.77 4.18
N LEU A 126 -16.25 20.11 5.31
CA LEU A 126 -17.30 19.64 6.20
C LEU A 126 -17.41 20.57 7.41
N GLU A 127 -18.60 21.12 7.65
CA GLU A 127 -18.89 21.85 8.89
C GLU A 127 -18.82 20.91 10.08
N MET A 128 -18.06 21.29 11.10
CA MET A 128 -17.94 20.51 12.33
C MET A 128 -19.01 20.94 13.32
N ASP A 129 -19.88 20.00 13.67
CA ASP A 129 -20.96 20.24 14.61
C ASP A 129 -20.45 20.16 16.06
N LEU A 130 -20.64 21.23 16.82
CA LEU A 130 -20.28 21.27 18.25
C LEU A 130 -21.28 20.43 19.08
N PRO A 131 -20.89 19.91 20.25
CA PRO A 131 -21.79 19.23 21.18
C PRO A 131 -22.96 20.13 21.63
N GLU A 132 -24.01 19.56 22.24
CA GLU A 132 -25.17 20.34 22.72
C GLU A 132 -24.83 21.30 23.86
N THR A 133 -23.77 21.01 24.61
CA THR A 133 -23.31 21.78 25.76
C THR A 133 -21.83 22.16 25.64
N LEU A 134 -21.49 23.31 26.22
CA LEU A 134 -20.14 23.86 26.32
C LEU A 134 -19.76 24.00 27.79
N ASP A 135 -18.49 23.76 28.09
CA ASP A 135 -17.91 24.13 29.38
C ASP A 135 -17.49 25.59 29.30
N LEU A 136 -18.08 26.44 30.15
CA LEU A 136 -17.65 27.81 30.33
C LEU A 136 -16.91 27.93 31.66
N GLU A 137 -15.67 28.38 31.62
CA GLU A 137 -14.85 28.65 32.81
C GLU A 137 -15.02 30.09 33.32
N SER A 138 -14.79 30.30 34.62
CA SER A 138 -14.92 31.61 35.29
C SER A 138 -14.11 32.75 34.68
N GLN A 139 -13.04 32.41 33.96
CA GLN A 139 -12.20 33.37 33.24
C GLN A 139 -12.80 33.80 31.88
N GLY A 140 -13.92 33.22 31.46
CA GLY A 140 -14.54 33.46 30.15
C GLY A 140 -14.05 32.51 29.05
N ASN A 141 -13.31 31.45 29.39
CA ASN A 141 -12.88 30.45 28.39
C ASN A 141 -14.00 29.44 28.14
N LEU A 142 -14.26 29.19 26.87
CA LEU A 142 -15.21 28.20 26.40
C LEU A 142 -14.47 27.00 25.82
N MET A 143 -14.92 25.82 26.20
CA MET A 143 -14.40 24.56 25.74
C MET A 143 -15.53 23.69 25.22
N SER A 144 -15.32 23.10 24.04
CA SER A 144 -16.19 22.07 23.49
C SER A 144 -15.37 20.83 23.19
N ARG A 145 -15.92 19.65 23.48
CA ARG A 145 -15.22 18.36 23.37
C ARG A 145 -16.13 17.35 22.70
N LYS A 146 -15.69 16.78 21.58
CA LYS A 146 -16.47 15.78 20.85
C LYS A 146 -15.57 14.87 20.02
N GLN A 147 -16.01 13.62 19.86
CA GLN A 147 -15.40 12.69 18.94
C GLN A 147 -16.01 12.84 17.54
N TYR A 148 -15.16 12.93 16.53
CA TYR A 148 -15.52 13.05 15.12
C TYR A 148 -14.99 11.86 14.33
N GLN A 149 -15.82 11.35 13.43
CA GLN A 149 -15.40 10.44 12.37
C GLN A 149 -15.36 11.25 11.07
N LEU A 150 -14.17 11.40 10.49
CA LEU A 150 -13.94 12.23 9.33
C LEU A 150 -13.39 11.39 8.18
N THR A 151 -14.06 11.45 7.04
CA THR A 151 -13.58 10.89 5.78
C THR A 151 -13.12 12.04 4.89
N PHE A 152 -11.88 11.98 4.41
CA PHE A 152 -11.29 13.00 3.55
C PHE A 152 -10.48 12.38 2.42
N ARG A 153 -10.37 13.14 1.32
CA ARG A 153 -9.60 12.76 0.13
C ARG A 153 -8.12 12.71 0.48
N CYS A 154 -7.50 11.58 0.18
CA CYS A 154 -6.06 11.39 0.26
C CYS A 154 -5.56 10.82 -1.06
N LYS A 155 -4.68 11.56 -1.73
CA LYS A 155 -4.06 11.09 -2.96
C LYS A 155 -3.06 9.98 -2.62
N ILE A 156 -3.38 8.75 -2.99
CA ILE A 156 -2.53 7.57 -2.81
C ILE A 156 -1.54 7.46 -3.96
N ASP A 157 -0.25 7.41 -3.65
CA ASP A 157 0.83 7.17 -4.62
C ASP A 157 1.15 5.67 -4.71
N PHE A 158 0.83 5.09 -5.87
CA PHE A 158 1.03 3.67 -6.14
C PHE A 158 2.38 3.32 -6.77
N LYS A 159 3.27 4.30 -7.01
CA LYS A 159 4.53 4.08 -7.73
C LYS A 159 5.33 2.88 -7.20
N LYS A 160 5.52 2.84 -5.87
CA LYS A 160 6.29 1.80 -5.16
C LYS A 160 5.42 0.67 -4.59
N TYR A 161 4.14 0.57 -4.97
CA TYR A 161 3.26 -0.48 -4.46
C TYR A 161 3.90 -1.88 -4.57
N PRO A 162 3.82 -2.74 -3.53
CA PRO A 162 3.17 -2.56 -2.22
C PRO A 162 4.09 -2.01 -1.12
N PHE A 163 5.32 -1.57 -1.44
CA PHE A 163 6.28 -0.96 -0.50
C PHE A 163 6.03 0.54 -0.33
N ASP A 164 4.77 0.95 -0.45
CA ASP A 164 4.37 2.34 -0.52
C ASP A 164 4.20 2.99 0.86
N THR A 165 4.44 4.30 0.90
CA THR A 165 4.20 5.17 2.05
C THR A 165 3.34 6.33 1.60
N GLN A 166 2.23 6.55 2.30
CA GLN A 166 1.21 7.53 1.95
C GLN A 166 1.24 8.71 2.91
N GLN A 167 1.04 9.91 2.38
CA GLN A 167 0.93 11.14 3.16
C GLN A 167 -0.44 11.78 2.93
N CYS A 168 -1.28 11.71 3.95
CA CYS A 168 -2.64 12.26 3.92
C CYS A 168 -2.74 13.52 4.77
N LEU A 169 -3.44 14.54 4.26
CA LEU A 169 -3.58 15.83 4.92
C LEU A 169 -5.04 16.11 5.26
N LEU A 170 -5.32 16.45 6.52
CA LEU A 170 -6.62 16.92 6.99
C LEU A 170 -6.46 18.33 7.55
N GLY A 171 -6.99 19.33 6.85
CA GLY A 171 -6.92 20.73 7.24
C GLY A 171 -8.10 21.17 8.09
N PHE A 172 -7.93 22.24 8.87
CA PHE A 172 -9.01 22.90 9.60
C PHE A 172 -8.99 24.39 9.34
N HIS A 173 -10.17 24.99 9.22
CA HIS A 173 -10.32 26.44 9.13
C HIS A 173 -11.61 26.91 9.81
N VAL A 174 -11.61 28.16 10.27
CA VAL A 174 -12.79 28.79 10.86
C VAL A 174 -13.32 29.80 9.84
N MET A 175 -14.61 29.70 9.51
CA MET A 175 -15.26 30.67 8.65
C MET A 175 -15.59 31.93 9.45
N VAL A 176 -14.97 33.04 9.09
CA VAL A 176 -15.27 34.37 9.63
C VAL A 176 -16.12 35.12 8.62
N ASN A 177 -17.32 35.52 9.03
CA ASN A 177 -18.35 36.09 8.16
C ASN A 177 -18.06 37.54 7.71
N SER A 178 -16.83 38.04 7.87
CA SER A 178 -16.44 39.40 7.54
C SER A 178 -15.30 39.43 6.54
N GLY A 179 -15.47 40.17 5.43
CA GLY A 179 -14.39 40.54 4.50
C GLY A 179 -13.25 41.37 5.12
N PHE A 180 -13.29 41.59 6.45
CA PHE A 180 -12.18 42.09 7.23
C PHE A 180 -11.42 40.90 7.82
N GLY A 181 -10.20 40.75 7.35
CA GLY A 181 -9.27 39.72 7.79
C GLY A 181 -9.10 39.64 9.29
N LEU A 182 -9.79 38.69 9.91
CA LEU A 182 -9.61 38.35 11.31
C LEU A 182 -8.59 37.22 11.42
N ASP A 183 -7.47 37.52 12.08
CA ASP A 183 -6.37 36.60 12.36
C ASP A 183 -6.77 35.70 13.53
N ILE A 184 -7.73 34.78 13.29
CA ILE A 184 -7.94 33.66 14.20
C ILE A 184 -6.72 32.77 14.07
N ARG A 185 -5.78 32.92 15.00
CA ARG A 185 -4.59 32.07 15.06
C ARG A 185 -5.02 30.70 15.56
N MET A 186 -5.18 29.80 14.61
CA MET A 186 -5.46 28.41 14.91
C MET A 186 -4.16 27.71 15.29
N GLN A 187 -4.09 27.23 16.51
CA GLN A 187 -3.01 26.36 16.96
C GLN A 187 -3.55 24.95 17.07
N LEU A 188 -2.91 24.02 16.36
CA LEU A 188 -3.28 22.62 16.38
C LEU A 188 -2.30 21.86 17.26
N PHE A 189 -2.77 21.49 18.44
CA PHE A 189 -2.01 20.71 19.40
C PHE A 189 -2.31 19.23 19.21
N LEU A 190 -1.27 18.46 18.96
CA LEU A 190 -1.34 17.02 18.85
C LEU A 190 -0.87 16.39 20.17
N GLU A 191 -1.76 15.71 20.89
CA GLU A 191 -1.31 14.92 22.04
C GLU A 191 -0.49 13.71 21.57
N ARG A 192 0.64 13.45 22.23
CA ARG A 192 1.47 12.27 21.92
C ARG A 192 0.66 11.00 22.15
N PHE A 193 0.78 10.09 21.18
CA PHE A 193 0.21 8.74 21.14
C PHE A 193 -0.16 8.19 22.51
N THR A 194 -1.45 8.19 22.81
CA THR A 194 -1.97 7.47 23.97
C THR A 194 -2.01 5.98 23.61
N LYS A 195 -2.07 5.11 24.64
CA LYS A 195 -2.36 3.67 24.49
C LYS A 195 -3.71 3.36 23.78
N LEU A 196 -4.44 4.39 23.36
CA LEU A 196 -5.75 4.32 22.73
C LEU A 196 -5.66 4.24 21.20
N PHE A 197 -4.56 4.69 20.60
CA PHE A 197 -4.43 4.71 19.15
C PHE A 197 -4.25 3.30 18.59
N LYS A 198 -5.17 2.89 17.72
CA LYS A 198 -5.12 1.63 16.98
C LYS A 198 -4.99 1.92 15.49
N VAL A 199 -4.29 1.04 14.79
CA VAL A 199 -4.26 1.04 13.32
C VAL A 199 -4.64 -0.37 12.88
N GLY A 200 -5.60 -0.47 11.96
CA GLY A 200 -6.01 -1.73 11.37
C GLY A 200 -4.90 -2.41 10.56
N GLY A 201 -4.90 -3.75 10.57
CA GLY A 201 -3.74 -4.60 10.25
C GLY A 201 -3.10 -4.51 8.85
N GLU A 202 -3.73 -3.88 7.86
CA GLU A 202 -3.11 -3.69 6.52
C GLU A 202 -2.10 -2.54 6.49
N TRP A 203 -2.29 -1.53 7.35
CA TRP A 203 -1.48 -0.32 7.37
C TRP A 203 -0.82 -0.11 8.72
N GLY A 204 0.42 0.34 8.71
CA GLY A 204 1.14 0.87 9.87
C GLY A 204 1.07 2.39 9.87
N LEU A 205 0.97 2.98 11.06
CA LEU A 205 1.22 4.40 11.22
C LEU A 205 2.71 4.62 11.51
N ASP A 206 3.37 5.41 10.66
CA ASP A 206 4.73 5.86 10.92
C ASP A 206 4.73 7.12 11.80
N THR A 207 4.03 8.17 11.38
CA THR A 207 3.98 9.44 12.12
C THR A 207 2.69 10.22 11.89
N ILE A 208 2.29 11.02 12.90
CA ILE A 208 1.29 12.09 12.76
C ILE A 208 1.98 13.38 13.19
N LYS A 209 1.84 14.43 12.40
CA LYS A 209 2.41 15.75 12.71
C LYS A 209 1.47 16.88 12.32
N THR A 210 1.55 17.98 13.06
CA THR A 210 0.92 19.24 12.67
C THR A 210 1.81 19.94 11.65
N ILE A 211 1.23 20.38 10.54
CA ILE A 211 1.88 21.24 9.56
C ILE A 211 1.00 22.45 9.25
N THR A 212 1.60 23.54 8.79
CA THR A 212 0.87 24.66 8.22
C THR A 212 0.92 24.52 6.70
N VAL A 213 -0.23 24.47 6.06
CA VAL A 213 -0.33 24.36 4.60
C VAL A 213 -0.54 25.75 4.02
N PRO A 214 0.34 26.22 3.11
CA PRO A 214 0.14 27.51 2.45
C PRO A 214 -1.07 27.43 1.53
N ALA A 215 -2.01 28.33 1.68
CA ALA A 215 -3.21 28.29 0.88
C ALA A 215 -2.98 28.87 -0.53
N GLN A 216 -3.43 28.16 -1.56
CA GLN A 216 -3.25 28.53 -2.97
C GLN A 216 -4.44 29.36 -3.49
N GLY A 217 -4.83 30.41 -2.77
CA GLY A 217 -5.95 31.27 -3.18
C GLY A 217 -6.22 32.44 -2.24
N VAL A 218 -7.08 33.36 -2.69
CA VAL A 218 -7.41 34.62 -1.99
C VAL A 218 -8.41 34.42 -0.83
N ILE A 219 -9.17 33.31 -0.84
CA ILE A 219 -10.32 33.08 0.06
C ILE A 219 -9.92 32.33 1.34
N VAL A 220 -8.91 31.46 1.26
CA VAL A 220 -8.41 30.66 2.39
C VAL A 220 -6.99 31.12 2.67
N ARG A 221 -6.67 31.52 3.90
CA ARG A 221 -5.28 31.76 4.33
C ARG A 221 -4.61 30.45 4.67
N ASP A 222 -3.30 30.49 4.92
CA ASP A 222 -2.55 29.39 5.51
C ASP A 222 -3.32 28.76 6.67
N TYR A 223 -3.51 27.45 6.62
CA TYR A 223 -4.31 26.72 7.58
C TYR A 223 -3.51 25.59 8.24
N PRO A 224 -3.76 25.28 9.52
CA PRO A 224 -3.16 24.12 10.16
C PRO A 224 -3.79 22.85 9.62
N ALA A 225 -2.96 21.84 9.40
CA ALA A 225 -3.37 20.52 8.97
C ALA A 225 -2.67 19.43 9.76
N LEU A 226 -3.36 18.32 9.94
CA LEU A 226 -2.78 17.06 10.38
C LEU A 226 -2.23 16.31 9.17
N SER A 227 -0.95 15.94 9.24
CA SER A 227 -0.28 15.09 8.26
C SER A 227 -0.13 13.69 8.85
N PHE A 228 -0.82 12.73 8.25
CA PHE A 228 -0.73 11.31 8.55
C PHE A 228 0.24 10.67 7.58
N THR A 229 1.30 10.05 8.10
CA THR A 229 2.25 9.23 7.32
C THR A 229 1.99 7.76 7.62
N LEU A 230 1.53 7.04 6.60
CA LEU A 230 1.05 5.66 6.70
C LEU A 230 1.91 4.77 5.81
N ARG A 231 2.27 3.59 6.31
CA ARG A 231 3.09 2.61 5.58
C ARG A 231 2.36 1.30 5.42
N ARG A 232 2.32 0.74 4.22
CA ARG A 232 1.61 -0.53 3.99
C ARG A 232 2.38 -1.72 4.57
N ASN A 233 1.66 -2.66 5.17
CA ASN A 233 2.21 -3.96 5.54
C ASN A 233 2.34 -4.85 4.29
N HIS A 234 3.44 -4.69 3.57
CA HIS A 234 3.68 -5.27 2.25
C HIS A 234 3.79 -6.80 2.20
N LEU A 235 4.07 -7.49 3.33
CA LEU A 235 4.39 -8.93 3.35
C LEU A 235 3.32 -9.80 2.68
N TYR A 236 2.04 -9.50 2.90
CA TYR A 236 0.95 -10.24 2.27
C TYR A 236 1.03 -10.17 0.74
N TYR A 237 1.16 -8.96 0.19
CA TYR A 237 1.24 -8.70 -1.24
C TYR A 237 2.52 -9.25 -1.87
N VAL A 238 3.62 -9.28 -1.13
CA VAL A 238 4.86 -9.94 -1.59
C VAL A 238 4.61 -11.42 -1.85
N ILE A 239 3.94 -12.11 -0.92
CA ILE A 239 3.69 -13.56 -1.00
C ILE A 239 2.59 -13.89 -2.03
N THR A 240 1.54 -13.07 -2.13
CA THR A 240 0.37 -13.39 -2.96
C THR A 240 0.39 -12.78 -4.36
N ILE A 241 1.13 -11.69 -4.57
CA ILE A 241 1.20 -10.99 -5.87
C ILE A 241 2.61 -11.10 -6.46
N ILE A 242 3.64 -10.59 -5.76
CA ILE A 242 4.99 -10.50 -6.34
C ILE A 242 5.60 -11.89 -6.57
N PHE A 243 5.52 -12.77 -5.58
CA PHE A 243 6.13 -14.10 -5.67
C PHE A 243 5.57 -14.95 -6.83
N PRO A 244 4.24 -15.08 -7.02
CA PRO A 244 3.69 -15.77 -8.19
C PRO A 244 4.08 -15.12 -9.51
N LEU A 245 4.12 -13.78 -9.61
CA LEU A 245 4.53 -13.09 -10.83
C LEU A 245 5.98 -13.39 -11.22
N VAL A 246 6.90 -13.30 -10.25
CA VAL A 246 8.30 -13.66 -10.48
C VAL A 246 8.42 -15.12 -10.91
N LEU A 247 7.71 -16.05 -10.25
CA LEU A 247 7.68 -17.46 -10.66
C LEU A 247 7.17 -17.64 -12.09
N THR A 248 6.07 -16.97 -12.47
CA THR A 248 5.55 -17.06 -13.84
C THR A 248 6.54 -16.52 -14.87
N SER A 249 7.26 -15.44 -14.56
CA SER A 249 8.32 -14.92 -15.45
C SER A 249 9.45 -15.93 -15.64
N LEU A 250 9.89 -16.59 -14.56
CA LEU A 250 10.97 -17.58 -14.62
C LEU A 250 10.56 -18.86 -15.36
N MET A 251 9.26 -19.16 -15.44
CA MET A 251 8.74 -20.29 -16.20
C MET A 251 8.78 -20.04 -17.73
N ILE A 252 8.68 -18.79 -18.20
CA ILE A 252 8.64 -18.47 -19.63
C ILE A 252 9.85 -19.03 -20.40
N PRO A 253 11.12 -18.73 -20.03
CA PRO A 253 12.28 -19.23 -20.78
C PRO A 253 12.43 -20.76 -20.72
N LEU A 254 11.86 -21.43 -19.70
CA LEU A 254 11.95 -22.90 -19.58
C LEU A 254 11.27 -23.64 -20.75
N VAL A 255 10.39 -22.98 -21.51
CA VAL A 255 9.79 -23.57 -22.71
C VAL A 255 10.83 -24.03 -23.73
N PHE A 256 11.98 -23.36 -23.81
CA PHE A 256 13.05 -23.70 -24.74
C PHE A 256 13.86 -24.93 -24.31
N LEU A 257 13.69 -25.41 -23.07
CA LEU A 257 14.24 -26.70 -22.63
C LEU A 257 13.38 -27.89 -23.07
N ILE A 258 12.11 -27.64 -23.43
CA ILE A 258 11.19 -28.67 -23.90
C ILE A 258 11.50 -28.95 -25.38
N PRO A 259 11.91 -30.18 -25.72
CA PRO A 259 12.23 -30.52 -27.10
C PRO A 259 10.98 -30.45 -27.99
N ALA A 260 11.12 -29.87 -29.19
CA ALA A 260 10.02 -29.70 -30.13
C ALA A 260 9.35 -31.02 -30.58
N SER A 261 10.00 -32.16 -30.39
CA SER A 261 9.47 -33.48 -30.71
C SER A 261 8.26 -33.91 -29.89
N THR A 262 8.06 -33.32 -28.69
CA THR A 262 6.93 -33.67 -27.81
C THR A 262 5.62 -33.02 -28.24
N GLY A 263 5.68 -31.93 -29.02
CA GLY A 263 4.50 -31.14 -29.38
C GLY A 263 3.92 -30.28 -28.24
N GLU A 264 4.43 -30.41 -27.02
CA GLU A 264 3.88 -29.73 -25.82
C GLU A 264 4.31 -28.27 -25.67
N LYS A 265 5.27 -27.82 -26.49
CA LYS A 265 5.87 -26.48 -26.41
C LYS A 265 4.85 -25.34 -26.52
N ILE A 266 3.92 -25.44 -27.47
CA ILE A 266 2.87 -24.42 -27.69
C ILE A 266 1.81 -24.49 -26.58
N SER A 267 1.45 -25.70 -26.14
CA SER A 267 0.50 -25.93 -25.03
C SER A 267 0.97 -25.27 -23.73
N TYR A 268 2.25 -25.44 -23.39
CA TYR A 268 2.90 -24.82 -22.23
C TYR A 268 2.81 -23.28 -22.26
N LEU A 269 3.15 -22.67 -23.40
CA LEU A 269 3.09 -21.22 -23.57
C LEU A 269 1.67 -20.66 -23.46
N VAL A 270 0.70 -21.33 -24.07
CA VAL A 270 -0.71 -20.92 -23.98
C VAL A 270 -1.21 -21.00 -22.54
N ALA A 271 -0.82 -22.05 -21.79
CA ALA A 271 -1.18 -22.20 -20.37
C ALA A 271 -0.60 -21.07 -19.51
N ILE A 272 0.69 -20.76 -19.65
CA ILE A 272 1.32 -19.65 -18.92
C ILE A 272 0.69 -18.31 -19.30
N PHE A 273 0.51 -18.04 -20.59
CA PHE A 273 -0.08 -16.79 -21.05
C PHE A 273 -1.50 -16.59 -20.51
N THR A 274 -2.31 -17.66 -20.49
CA THR A 274 -3.65 -17.64 -19.90
C THR A 274 -3.61 -17.37 -18.40
N SER A 275 -2.69 -18.02 -17.68
CA SER A 275 -2.51 -17.79 -16.25
C SER A 275 -2.10 -16.33 -15.95
N THR A 276 -1.13 -15.78 -16.68
CA THR A 276 -0.71 -14.38 -16.55
C THR A 276 -1.83 -13.40 -16.87
N ALA A 277 -2.66 -13.68 -17.89
CA ALA A 277 -3.81 -12.85 -18.22
C ALA A 277 -4.87 -12.84 -17.10
N ILE A 278 -5.09 -13.95 -16.40
CA ILE A 278 -5.97 -14.01 -15.23
C ILE A 278 -5.40 -13.17 -14.09
N PHE A 279 -4.11 -13.31 -13.78
CA PHE A 279 -3.45 -12.51 -12.74
C PHE A 279 -3.47 -11.00 -13.05
N LEU A 280 -3.30 -10.62 -14.32
CA LEU A 280 -3.41 -9.23 -14.76
C LEU A 280 -4.79 -8.65 -14.44
N ASN A 281 -5.86 -9.36 -14.81
CA ASN A 281 -7.23 -8.90 -14.55
C ASN A 281 -7.46 -8.69 -13.04
N PHE A 282 -6.98 -9.62 -12.21
CA PHE A 282 -7.04 -9.48 -10.76
C PHE A 282 -6.35 -8.20 -10.26
N ILE A 283 -5.15 -7.88 -10.77
CA ILE A 283 -4.41 -6.67 -10.34
C ILE A 283 -5.07 -5.39 -10.84
N CYS A 284 -5.61 -5.39 -12.06
CA CYS A 284 -6.34 -4.25 -12.63
C CYS A 284 -7.60 -3.89 -11.82
N ASP A 285 -8.22 -4.86 -11.15
CA ASP A 285 -9.39 -4.62 -10.31
C ASP A 285 -9.04 -4.02 -8.94
N VAL A 286 -7.84 -4.30 -8.43
CA VAL A 286 -7.38 -3.81 -7.11
C VAL A 286 -6.68 -2.44 -7.20
N MET A 287 -6.11 -2.12 -8.35
CA MET A 287 -5.38 -0.86 -8.57
C MET A 287 -6.32 0.28 -8.99
N PRO A 288 -6.18 1.51 -8.47
CA PRO A 288 -7.02 2.63 -8.89
C PRO A 288 -6.82 2.95 -10.37
N ARG A 289 -7.89 3.39 -11.03
CA ARG A 289 -7.86 3.76 -12.46
C ARG A 289 -7.25 5.15 -12.73
N GLY A 290 -7.11 5.98 -11.70
CA GLY A 290 -6.60 7.35 -11.76
C GLY A 290 -5.13 7.50 -11.40
N LEU A 291 -4.26 6.65 -11.95
CA LEU A 291 -2.82 6.70 -11.70
C LEU A 291 -2.17 7.88 -12.43
N TYR A 292 -1.47 8.72 -11.69
CA TYR A 292 -0.66 9.81 -12.26
C TYR A 292 0.73 9.34 -12.67
N GLU A 293 1.24 8.30 -11.99
CA GLU A 293 2.52 7.66 -12.27
C GLU A 293 2.30 6.16 -12.49
N VAL A 294 3.11 5.55 -13.36
CA VAL A 294 3.02 4.11 -13.65
C VAL A 294 3.66 3.33 -12.49
N PRO A 295 2.92 2.43 -11.80
CA PRO A 295 3.47 1.60 -10.74
C PRO A 295 4.52 0.62 -11.25
N TYR A 296 5.56 0.37 -10.46
CA TYR A 296 6.58 -0.63 -10.81
C TYR A 296 5.99 -2.05 -10.96
N LEU A 297 4.95 -2.38 -10.18
CA LEU A 297 4.20 -3.62 -10.35
C LEU A 297 3.59 -3.74 -11.76
N ALA A 298 3.07 -2.64 -12.32
CA ALA A 298 2.51 -2.63 -13.67
C ALA A 298 3.60 -2.81 -14.73
N VAL A 299 4.78 -2.22 -14.53
CA VAL A 299 5.95 -2.41 -15.41
C VAL A 299 6.39 -3.87 -15.43
N LEU A 300 6.45 -4.53 -14.26
CA LEU A 300 6.74 -5.96 -14.16
C LEU A 300 5.69 -6.80 -14.93
N LEU A 301 4.41 -6.49 -14.78
CA LEU A 301 3.34 -7.21 -15.49
C LEU A 301 3.43 -7.08 -17.01
N ILE A 302 3.67 -5.85 -17.50
CA ILE A 302 3.81 -5.59 -18.93
C ILE A 302 4.99 -6.36 -19.51
N GLU A 303 6.09 -6.45 -18.75
CA GLU A 303 7.25 -7.20 -19.18
C GLU A 303 6.98 -8.71 -19.27
N VAL A 304 6.36 -9.33 -18.26
CA VAL A 304 6.01 -10.76 -18.32
C VAL A 304 5.11 -11.07 -19.52
N LEU A 305 4.18 -10.17 -19.84
CA LEU A 305 3.31 -10.31 -21.02
C LEU A 305 4.09 -10.17 -22.33
N ALA A 306 4.99 -9.18 -22.42
CA ALA A 306 5.82 -8.96 -23.59
C ALA A 306 6.78 -10.13 -23.82
N GLU A 307 7.47 -10.59 -22.77
CA GLU A 307 8.36 -11.73 -22.82
C GLU A 307 7.61 -12.99 -23.27
N GLY A 308 6.45 -13.26 -22.69
CA GLY A 308 5.60 -14.39 -23.08
C GLY A 308 5.19 -14.34 -24.56
N TRP A 309 4.83 -13.15 -25.07
CA TRP A 309 4.47 -12.97 -26.48
C TRP A 309 5.66 -13.21 -27.42
N PHE A 310 6.83 -12.67 -27.09
CA PHE A 310 8.05 -12.91 -27.87
C PHE A 310 8.51 -14.37 -27.79
N ALA A 311 8.38 -15.03 -26.63
CA ALA A 311 8.69 -16.44 -26.47
C ALA A 311 7.76 -17.34 -27.30
N MET A 312 6.49 -16.94 -27.46
CA MET A 312 5.53 -17.61 -28.34
C MET A 312 5.96 -17.52 -29.80
N LEU A 313 6.35 -16.33 -30.28
CA LEU A 313 6.86 -16.14 -31.65
C LEU A 313 8.15 -16.93 -31.89
N ALA A 314 9.10 -16.88 -30.97
CA ALA A 314 10.35 -17.64 -31.06
C ALA A 314 10.09 -19.16 -31.09
N SER A 315 9.15 -19.64 -30.28
CA SER A 315 8.76 -21.06 -30.26
C SER A 315 8.11 -21.50 -31.56
N LEU A 316 7.29 -20.66 -32.20
CA LEU A 316 6.75 -20.94 -33.53
C LEU A 316 7.86 -21.09 -34.59
N VAL A 317 8.90 -20.26 -34.53
CA VAL A 317 10.07 -20.37 -35.42
C VAL A 317 10.79 -21.70 -35.19
N VAL A 318 11.04 -22.08 -33.94
CA VAL A 318 11.68 -23.37 -33.60
C VAL A 318 10.84 -24.55 -34.10
N VAL A 319 9.53 -24.55 -33.84
CA VAL A 319 8.63 -25.65 -34.25
C VAL A 319 8.53 -25.75 -35.77
N ASN A 320 8.42 -24.62 -36.48
CA ASN A 320 8.42 -24.62 -37.94
C ASN A 320 9.75 -25.15 -38.51
N ARG A 321 10.88 -24.77 -37.90
CA ARG A 321 12.20 -25.28 -38.30
C ARG A 321 12.33 -26.78 -38.05
N PHE A 322 11.86 -27.27 -36.90
CA PHE A 322 11.82 -28.69 -36.57
C PHE A 322 11.03 -29.50 -37.62
N HIS A 323 9.84 -29.03 -38.02
CA HIS A 323 9.07 -29.68 -39.09
C HIS A 323 9.75 -29.62 -40.46
N SER A 324 10.49 -28.55 -40.75
CA SER A 324 11.29 -28.44 -41.99
C SER A 324 12.43 -29.47 -42.00
N GLU A 325 13.13 -29.65 -40.88
CA GLU A 325 14.17 -30.67 -40.69
C GLU A 325 13.61 -32.09 -40.85
N GLU A 326 12.46 -32.37 -40.24
CA GLU A 326 11.79 -33.67 -40.33
C GLU A 326 11.39 -34.01 -41.77
N LYS A 327 10.85 -33.03 -42.52
CA LYS A 327 10.52 -33.19 -43.95
C LYS A 327 11.77 -33.46 -44.79
N GLY A 328 12.87 -32.76 -44.52
CA GLY A 328 14.16 -32.97 -45.18
C GLY A 328 14.71 -34.39 -44.96
N TYR A 329 14.68 -34.88 -43.72
CA TYR A 329 15.09 -36.23 -43.38
C TYR A 329 14.24 -37.31 -44.08
N LYS A 330 12.91 -37.17 -44.07
CA LYS A 330 11.99 -38.10 -44.77
C LYS A 330 12.18 -38.10 -46.29
N SER A 331 12.53 -36.96 -46.89
CA SER A 331 12.81 -36.84 -48.33
C SER A 331 14.09 -37.59 -48.73
N VAL A 332 15.17 -37.44 -47.96
CA VAL A 332 16.45 -38.15 -48.19
C VAL A 332 16.29 -39.66 -48.00
N LYS A 333 15.52 -40.10 -47.00
CA LYS A 333 15.25 -41.53 -46.75
C LYS A 333 14.41 -42.20 -47.84
N ARG A 334 13.56 -41.45 -48.56
CA ARG A 334 12.70 -41.97 -49.64
C ARG A 334 13.40 -42.14 -50.98
N ASN A 335 14.52 -41.44 -51.24
CA ASN A 335 15.26 -41.52 -52.50
C ASN A 335 16.77 -41.76 -52.28
N PRO A 336 17.22 -43.02 -52.08
CA PRO A 336 18.64 -43.35 -51.89
C PRO A 336 19.48 -43.35 -53.18
N SER A 337 18.86 -43.29 -54.36
CA SER A 337 19.44 -43.78 -55.62
C SER A 337 20.13 -42.76 -56.53
N LYS A 338 20.69 -41.66 -56.01
CA LYS A 338 21.48 -40.71 -56.83
C LYS A 338 22.85 -40.32 -56.26
N SER A 339 23.49 -41.18 -55.48
CA SER A 339 24.88 -40.97 -55.06
C SER A 339 25.76 -42.17 -55.39
N THR A 340 26.00 -42.38 -56.69
CA THR A 340 27.16 -43.13 -57.16
C THR A 340 28.22 -42.13 -57.64
N SER A 341 29.35 -42.05 -56.93
CA SER A 341 30.65 -42.01 -57.61
C SER A 341 31.83 -42.19 -56.64
N SER A 342 32.69 -43.12 -57.06
CA SER A 342 34.14 -43.19 -56.84
C SER A 342 34.68 -43.54 -55.46
N VAL A 343 34.89 -44.84 -55.28
CA VAL A 343 35.79 -45.44 -54.30
C VAL A 343 37.24 -45.02 -54.61
N ARG A 344 37.92 -44.38 -53.66
CA ARG A 344 39.39 -44.36 -53.60
C ARG A 344 39.84 -45.10 -52.35
N LYS A 345 40.47 -46.26 -52.53
CA LYS A 345 41.20 -46.99 -51.49
C LYS A 345 42.32 -46.09 -50.97
N VAL A 346 42.33 -45.82 -49.67
CA VAL A 346 43.47 -45.21 -48.97
C VAL A 346 44.16 -46.32 -48.17
N GLN A 347 45.46 -46.40 -48.40
CA GLN A 347 46.42 -47.33 -47.82
C GLN A 347 46.55 -47.13 -46.30
N VAL A 348 46.46 -48.23 -45.54
CA VAL A 348 46.75 -48.28 -44.10
C VAL A 348 48.27 -48.28 -43.90
N CYS A 349 48.79 -47.41 -43.03
CA CYS A 349 50.14 -47.51 -42.48
C CYS A 349 50.08 -48.08 -41.05
N PRO A 350 50.96 -49.01 -40.66
CA PRO A 350 50.97 -49.61 -39.32
C PRO A 350 51.82 -48.80 -38.34
N ALA A 351 51.50 -48.90 -37.05
CA ALA A 351 52.29 -48.38 -35.94
C ALA A 351 52.23 -49.40 -34.77
N PRO A 352 53.28 -49.48 -33.93
CA PRO A 352 54.02 -50.72 -33.73
C PRO A 352 53.78 -51.41 -32.38
N ASP A 353 54.17 -52.69 -32.34
CA ASP A 353 54.17 -53.56 -31.17
C ASP A 353 55.13 -53.10 -30.07
N MET A 354 54.68 -53.21 -28.81
CA MET A 354 55.56 -53.54 -27.69
C MET A 354 54.85 -54.49 -26.72
N ALA A 355 55.52 -55.61 -26.48
CA ALA A 355 55.12 -56.73 -25.63
C ALA A 355 55.31 -56.44 -24.12
N SER A 356 54.55 -57.12 -23.26
CA SER A 356 55.07 -58.23 -22.41
C SER A 356 54.09 -58.69 -21.32
N THR A 357 53.76 -59.99 -21.38
CA THR A 357 53.76 -61.03 -20.32
C THR A 357 52.83 -61.04 -19.08
N ALA A 358 52.25 -62.25 -18.90
CA ALA A 358 51.97 -63.03 -17.65
C ALA A 358 50.70 -62.68 -16.84
N ALA A 359 49.92 -63.60 -16.23
CA ALA A 359 49.81 -65.06 -16.18
C ALA A 359 48.53 -65.46 -15.39
N ARG A 360 48.01 -66.70 -15.59
CA ARG A 360 47.22 -67.57 -14.66
C ARG A 360 45.88 -67.02 -14.09
N ASP A 361 44.81 -67.76 -13.79
CA ASP A 361 44.55 -69.19 -13.50
C ASP A 361 43.05 -69.55 -13.72
N LYS A 362 42.79 -70.87 -13.69
CA LYS A 362 41.52 -71.65 -13.68
C LYS A 362 40.56 -71.29 -12.51
N GLU A 363 39.30 -71.70 -12.29
CA GLU A 363 38.35 -72.73 -12.79
C GLU A 363 36.95 -72.48 -12.14
N ASN A 364 35.87 -72.97 -12.78
CA ASN A 364 34.59 -73.51 -12.23
C ASN A 364 33.64 -72.66 -11.33
N LEU A 365 32.37 -72.45 -11.76
CA LEU A 365 31.19 -73.35 -11.59
C LEU A 365 29.85 -72.55 -11.56
N ALA A 366 28.85 -73.01 -12.35
CA ALA A 366 27.37 -73.01 -12.18
C ALA A 366 26.66 -71.82 -11.48
N ASP A 367 25.50 -71.31 -11.86
CA ASP A 367 24.42 -71.60 -12.81
C ASP A 367 23.47 -70.36 -12.76
N THR A 368 22.55 -70.26 -13.71
CA THR A 368 21.25 -69.54 -13.71
C THR A 368 21.08 -68.46 -14.81
N ASP A 369 20.57 -68.96 -15.93
CA ASP A 369 19.50 -68.43 -16.79
C ASP A 369 19.04 -66.95 -16.64
N LYS A 370 19.27 -66.15 -17.69
CA LYS A 370 18.23 -65.38 -18.44
C LYS A 370 18.86 -64.41 -19.46
N ASN A 371 18.39 -64.53 -20.70
CA ASN A 371 18.78 -63.78 -21.89
C ASN A 371 18.88 -62.26 -21.68
N MET A 372 20.07 -61.72 -21.94
CA MET A 372 20.35 -60.28 -21.98
C MET A 372 21.05 -59.93 -23.31
N PHE A 373 20.33 -59.11 -24.09
CA PHE A 373 20.85 -58.01 -24.90
C PHE A 373 21.91 -58.34 -25.98
N GLU A 374 21.45 -58.47 -27.22
CA GLU A 374 22.27 -58.21 -28.41
C GLU A 374 22.87 -56.79 -28.30
N ALA A 375 24.19 -56.72 -28.37
CA ALA A 375 24.95 -55.48 -28.46
C ALA A 375 24.59 -54.74 -29.77
N PRO A 376 24.43 -53.40 -29.75
CA PRO A 376 24.23 -52.67 -30.99
C PRO A 376 25.54 -52.63 -31.76
N THR A 377 25.52 -53.26 -32.94
CA THR A 377 26.55 -53.14 -33.97
C THR A 377 26.81 -51.66 -34.25
N VAL A 378 28.06 -51.24 -34.04
CA VAL A 378 28.56 -49.90 -34.34
C VAL A 378 28.43 -49.64 -35.84
N LEU A 379 27.37 -48.94 -36.25
CA LEU A 379 27.26 -48.31 -37.56
C LEU A 379 27.96 -46.94 -37.50
N THR A 380 29.25 -46.92 -37.79
CA THR A 380 29.96 -45.68 -38.13
C THR A 380 29.50 -45.22 -39.51
N ALA A 381 28.42 -44.43 -39.55
CA ALA A 381 27.96 -43.76 -40.76
C ALA A 381 28.71 -42.44 -40.95
N SER A 382 29.68 -42.44 -41.86
CA SER A 382 30.17 -41.22 -42.50
C SER A 382 29.12 -40.68 -43.48
N SER A 383 28.67 -39.44 -43.33
CA SER A 383 28.31 -38.60 -44.49
C SER A 383 28.38 -37.12 -44.11
N ARG A 384 29.42 -36.45 -44.58
CA ARG A 384 29.53 -34.99 -44.58
C ARG A 384 29.11 -34.55 -45.97
N THR A 385 27.83 -34.30 -46.18
CA THR A 385 27.32 -33.66 -47.39
C THR A 385 27.30 -32.14 -47.17
N ASN A 386 27.99 -31.43 -48.06
CA ASN A 386 28.06 -29.98 -48.09
C ASN A 386 26.68 -29.38 -48.37
N TRP A 387 26.01 -28.91 -47.32
CA TRP A 387 25.00 -27.84 -47.41
C TRP A 387 25.58 -26.61 -46.72
N SER A 388 26.36 -25.82 -47.46
CA SER A 388 26.80 -24.50 -47.03
C SER A 388 25.69 -23.48 -47.25
N THR A 389 24.63 -23.61 -46.47
CA THR A 389 23.76 -22.52 -46.02
C THR A 389 23.65 -22.76 -44.53
N PHE A 390 24.15 -21.82 -43.73
CA PHE A 390 24.21 -21.86 -42.26
C PHE A 390 22.97 -22.56 -41.66
N ASN A 391 23.03 -23.88 -41.47
CA ASN A 391 21.87 -24.69 -41.10
C ASN A 391 21.87 -24.77 -39.58
N VAL A 392 21.42 -23.69 -38.96
CA VAL A 392 21.14 -23.69 -37.52
C VAL A 392 20.05 -24.74 -37.28
N SER A 393 20.34 -25.67 -36.38
CA SER A 393 19.41 -26.73 -35.99
C SER A 393 18.33 -26.18 -35.06
N SER A 394 17.12 -26.76 -35.08
CA SER A 394 16.05 -26.45 -34.12
C SER A 394 16.52 -26.48 -32.66
N THR A 395 17.37 -27.45 -32.28
CA THR A 395 17.95 -27.55 -30.93
C THR A 395 18.95 -26.45 -30.61
N GLN A 396 19.71 -25.98 -31.61
CA GLN A 396 20.62 -24.86 -31.44
C GLN A 396 19.85 -23.54 -31.25
N LEU A 397 18.74 -23.37 -31.96
CA LEU A 397 17.84 -22.22 -31.76
C LEU A 397 17.24 -22.24 -30.35
N ASP A 398 16.82 -23.41 -29.85
CA ASP A 398 16.34 -23.55 -28.47
C ASP A 398 17.36 -23.10 -27.44
N HIS A 399 18.62 -23.56 -27.54
CA HIS A 399 19.68 -23.12 -26.64
C HIS A 399 19.96 -21.63 -26.73
N VAL A 400 19.98 -21.06 -27.94
CA VAL A 400 20.21 -19.62 -28.14
C VAL A 400 19.07 -18.80 -27.55
N PHE A 401 17.82 -19.16 -27.81
CA PHE A 401 16.66 -18.47 -27.24
C PHE A 401 16.58 -18.65 -25.73
N PHE A 402 16.87 -19.83 -25.20
CA PHE A 402 16.93 -20.06 -23.75
C PHE A 402 17.90 -19.09 -23.07
N ILE A 403 19.13 -18.97 -23.59
CA ILE A 403 20.14 -18.06 -23.04
C ILE A 403 19.71 -16.60 -23.20
N LEU A 404 19.18 -16.24 -24.37
CA LEU A 404 18.75 -14.86 -24.67
C LEU A 404 17.62 -14.40 -23.74
N PHE A 405 16.53 -15.15 -23.67
CA PHE A 405 15.38 -14.81 -22.84
C PHE A 405 15.75 -14.83 -21.35
N SER A 406 16.50 -15.85 -20.90
CA SER A 406 16.98 -15.89 -19.51
C SER A 406 17.88 -14.70 -19.15
N ALA A 407 18.76 -14.27 -20.07
CA ALA A 407 19.63 -13.12 -19.85
C ALA A 407 18.84 -11.80 -19.79
N VAL A 408 17.84 -11.63 -20.69
CA VAL A 408 16.93 -10.48 -20.67
C VAL A 408 16.14 -10.44 -19.37
N GLN A 409 15.60 -11.58 -18.92
CA GLN A 409 14.84 -11.70 -17.68
C GLN A 409 15.67 -11.32 -16.45
N ILE A 410 16.88 -11.89 -16.33
CA ILE A 410 17.77 -11.59 -15.22
C ILE A 410 18.14 -10.11 -15.23
N PHE A 411 18.47 -9.55 -16.39
CA PHE A 411 18.80 -8.13 -16.53
C PHE A 411 17.63 -7.23 -16.12
N PHE A 412 16.41 -7.55 -16.53
CA PHE A 412 15.22 -6.79 -16.20
C PHE A 412 14.88 -6.86 -14.71
N LEU A 413 14.90 -8.05 -14.12
CA LEU A 413 14.70 -8.22 -12.67
C LEU A 413 15.74 -7.45 -11.87
N LEU A 414 17.02 -7.44 -12.29
CA LEU A 414 18.06 -6.63 -11.66
C LEU A 414 17.79 -5.13 -11.79
N ILE A 415 17.32 -4.64 -12.94
CA ILE A 415 16.94 -3.23 -13.09
C ILE A 415 15.81 -2.86 -12.13
N ILE A 416 14.74 -3.67 -12.11
CA ILE A 416 13.58 -3.37 -11.29
C ILE A 416 13.92 -3.39 -9.80
N PHE A 417 14.59 -4.44 -9.33
CA PHE A 417 14.85 -4.60 -7.90
C PHE A 417 16.06 -3.82 -7.38
N CYS A 418 17.08 -3.56 -8.21
CA CYS A 418 18.31 -2.89 -7.77
C CYS A 418 18.46 -1.45 -8.28
N VAL A 419 18.02 -1.14 -9.51
CA VAL A 419 18.25 0.20 -10.11
C VAL A 419 17.10 1.15 -9.84
N LEU A 420 15.86 0.66 -9.94
CA LEU A 420 14.66 1.46 -9.67
C LEU A 420 14.33 1.56 -8.17
N ASP A 421 15.10 0.88 -7.32
CA ASP A 421 14.98 0.86 -5.86
C ASP A 421 13.52 0.64 -5.44
N TRP A 422 12.92 -0.43 -5.97
CA TRP A 422 11.51 -0.74 -5.71
C TRP A 422 11.27 -1.18 -4.25
N LEU A 423 12.30 -1.76 -3.61
CA LEU A 423 12.24 -2.25 -2.23
C LEU A 423 12.17 -1.13 -1.17
#